data_AF-A0A428T024-F1
#
_entry.id   AF-A0A428T024-F1
#
_cell.length_a   1.000
_cell.length_b   1.000
_cell.length_c   1.000
_cell.angle_alpha   90.00
_cell.angle_beta   90.00
_cell.angle_gamma   90.00
#
_symmetry.space_group_name_H-M   'P 1'
#
loop_
_entity.id
_entity.type
_entity.pdbx_description
1 polymer ?
#
loop_
_entity_poly.entity_id
_entity_poly.type
_entity_poly.pdbx_seq_one_letter_code
_entity_poly.pdbx_strand_id
1 'polypeptide(L)'
;PVFDAYDIKLLLLPGSIGVVASLIFMSFSTESYHFLLSFGVLGGISASLLFNPSLSAIGHWFCKRRAFATGLACSAGGIGGIVFSIIILYLTPRIGFPWAIRVVAFLSLGLLIIANIFLRKRIPHNKKAKAYIDFGLFRDVNFSVTVAAIFVVEFAVFIPYTYLCSYALSYGFSSREAYLLNVLLNAGAIPGRVLPGYIADRFGAFNTMIITALSCGSFILGLWLIADGNHARVMAFSVLFGFWSGAAISLSPVCVSRVCSIEDYGKSNGMAYFVASFGALVGIPIAGALLDGSEDGYRNLIIFAGGFYMVASIAFCIARGVAGGWKPGLF
;
A
#
# COMPACT_ATOMS: atom_id res chain seq x y z
N PRO A 1 12.23 -4.03 14.23
CA PRO A 1 13.42 -4.32 15.06
C PRO A 1 14.20 -3.06 15.46
N VAL A 2 14.78 -2.31 14.50
CA VAL A 2 15.56 -1.08 14.82
C VAL A 2 14.66 0.00 15.44
N PHE A 3 13.42 0.13 14.93
CA PHE A 3 12.43 1.06 15.48
C PHE A 3 12.09 0.77 16.95
N ASP A 4 12.05 -0.50 17.33
CA ASP A 4 11.67 -0.92 18.68
C ASP A 4 12.83 -0.68 19.67
N ALA A 5 14.07 -0.93 19.22
CA ALA A 5 15.30 -0.81 20.00
C ALA A 5 15.84 0.64 20.13
N TYR A 6 15.73 1.45 19.07
CA TYR A 6 16.33 2.79 19.00
C TYR A 6 15.29 3.91 18.84
N ASP A 7 15.76 5.16 18.83
CA ASP A 7 14.93 6.34 18.58
C ASP A 7 14.47 6.37 17.12
N ILE A 8 13.25 6.85 16.89
CA ILE A 8 12.63 7.01 15.58
C ILE A 8 13.48 7.89 14.64
N LYS A 9 14.19 8.88 15.18
CA LYS A 9 15.03 9.81 14.41
C LYS A 9 16.21 9.13 13.71
N LEU A 10 16.72 8.04 14.28
CA LEU A 10 17.82 7.27 13.69
C LEU A 10 17.40 6.62 12.35
N LEU A 11 16.11 6.36 12.16
CA LEU A 11 15.56 5.77 10.94
C LEU A 11 15.05 6.85 9.97
N LEU A 12 14.38 7.87 10.51
CA LEU A 12 13.79 8.92 9.70
C LEU A 12 14.83 9.77 8.96
N LEU A 13 15.95 10.11 9.60
CA LEU A 13 16.93 11.03 9.01
C LEU A 13 17.67 10.40 7.82
N PRO A 14 18.23 9.18 7.92
CA PRO A 14 18.79 8.48 6.76
C PRO A 14 17.74 8.20 5.68
N GLY A 15 16.53 7.80 6.05
CA GLY A 15 15.43 7.57 5.10
C GLY A 15 15.03 8.84 4.35
N SER A 16 15.02 10.00 5.02
CA SER A 16 14.67 11.29 4.40
C SER A 16 15.72 11.72 3.39
N ILE A 17 17.00 11.63 3.76
CA ILE A 17 18.12 11.94 2.87
C ILE A 17 18.10 10.98 1.67
N GLY A 18 17.88 9.68 1.92
CA GLY A 18 17.85 8.66 0.89
C GLY A 18 16.71 8.85 -0.12
N VAL A 19 15.49 9.22 0.32
CA VAL A 19 14.37 9.51 -0.61
C VAL A 19 14.70 10.71 -1.49
N VAL A 20 15.22 11.79 -0.93
CA VAL A 20 15.57 12.98 -1.73
C VAL A 20 16.70 12.65 -2.71
N ALA A 21 17.75 11.96 -2.25
CA ALA A 21 18.84 11.50 -3.11
C ALA A 21 18.34 10.58 -4.23
N SER A 22 17.41 9.66 -3.94
CA SER A 22 16.82 8.76 -4.94
C SER A 22 16.13 9.52 -6.08
N LEU A 23 15.33 10.54 -5.76
CA LEU A 23 14.63 11.35 -6.76
C LEU A 23 15.59 12.24 -7.56
N ILE A 24 16.62 12.78 -6.91
CA ILE A 24 17.64 13.57 -7.59
C ILE A 24 18.45 12.71 -8.55
N PHE A 25 18.89 11.52 -8.15
CA PHE A 25 19.59 10.59 -9.05
C PHE A 25 18.68 10.08 -10.18
N MET A 26 17.40 9.87 -9.91
CA MET A 26 16.41 9.54 -10.94
C MET A 26 16.31 10.65 -12.00
N SER A 27 16.42 11.92 -11.60
CA SER A 27 16.42 13.06 -12.53
C SER A 27 17.62 13.07 -13.49
N PHE A 28 18.75 12.42 -13.15
CA PHE A 28 19.94 12.34 -14.01
C PHE A 28 20.03 11.01 -14.77
N SER A 29 19.05 10.13 -14.61
CA SER A 29 19.08 8.78 -15.17
C SER A 29 18.81 8.81 -16.67
N THR A 30 19.78 8.36 -17.46
CA THR A 30 19.64 8.17 -18.92
C THR A 30 19.36 6.71 -19.31
N GLU A 31 19.84 5.76 -18.50
CA GLU A 31 19.78 4.32 -18.75
C GLU A 31 18.79 3.64 -17.82
N SER A 32 18.15 2.55 -18.27
CA SER A 32 17.15 1.81 -17.49
C SER A 32 17.68 1.32 -16.14
N TYR A 33 18.95 0.90 -16.06
CA TYR A 33 19.55 0.45 -14.80
C TYR A 33 19.74 1.59 -13.79
N HIS A 34 19.93 2.84 -14.26
CA HIS A 34 20.00 4.01 -13.37
C HIS A 34 18.67 4.21 -12.64
N PHE A 35 17.53 4.03 -13.32
CA PHE A 35 16.20 4.09 -12.70
C PHE A 35 15.99 2.98 -11.67
N LEU A 36 16.42 1.75 -11.98
CA LEU A 36 16.30 0.61 -11.07
C LEU A 36 17.11 0.85 -9.78
N LEU A 37 18.36 1.30 -9.89
CA LEU A 37 19.23 1.53 -8.74
C LEU A 37 18.79 2.75 -7.92
N SER A 38 18.47 3.87 -8.58
CA SER A 38 18.10 5.11 -7.90
C SER A 38 16.70 5.01 -7.28
N PHE A 39 15.67 4.75 -8.07
CA PHE A 39 14.29 4.77 -7.59
C PHE A 39 13.87 3.43 -6.98
N GLY A 40 14.23 2.31 -7.62
CA GLY A 40 13.88 0.97 -7.12
C GLY A 40 14.59 0.61 -5.82
N VAL A 41 15.93 0.51 -5.86
CA VAL A 41 16.72 0.06 -4.70
C VAL A 41 16.85 1.16 -3.66
N LEU A 42 17.47 2.30 -3.99
CA LEU A 42 17.70 3.37 -3.02
C LEU A 42 16.38 4.00 -2.55
N GLY A 43 15.46 4.28 -3.48
CA GLY A 43 14.12 4.77 -3.13
C GLY A 43 13.32 3.77 -2.30
N GLY A 44 13.35 2.48 -2.61
CA GLY A 44 12.69 1.42 -1.84
C GLY A 44 13.23 1.27 -0.41
N ILE A 45 14.55 1.22 -0.24
CA ILE A 45 15.19 1.18 1.10
C ILE A 45 14.77 2.41 1.91
N SER A 46 14.85 3.60 1.29
CA SER A 46 14.52 4.85 1.95
C SER A 46 13.05 4.96 2.33
N ALA A 47 12.14 4.53 1.44
CA ALA A 47 10.71 4.46 1.71
C ALA A 47 10.39 3.49 2.86
N SER A 48 11.08 2.35 2.95
CA SER A 48 10.88 1.38 4.04
C SER A 48 11.30 1.95 5.42
N LEU A 49 12.38 2.75 5.45
CA LEU A 49 12.89 3.44 6.64
C LEU A 49 11.98 4.58 7.10
N LEU A 50 11.15 5.12 6.21
CA LEU A 50 10.19 6.17 6.55
C LEU A 50 8.81 5.59 6.90
N PHE A 51 8.31 4.66 6.08
CA PHE A 51 6.95 4.16 6.17
C PHE A 51 6.71 3.33 7.43
N ASN A 52 7.54 2.31 7.68
CA ASN A 52 7.35 1.39 8.80
C ASN A 52 7.43 2.10 10.18
N PRO A 53 8.45 2.96 10.45
CA PRO A 53 8.52 3.71 11.69
C PRO A 53 7.36 4.68 11.89
N SER A 54 6.91 5.34 10.81
CA SER A 54 5.78 6.28 10.88
C SER A 54 4.48 5.59 11.25
N LEU A 55 4.18 4.44 10.65
CA LEU A 55 3.02 3.63 11.01
C LEU A 55 3.11 3.09 12.44
N SER A 56 4.30 2.66 12.85
CA SER A 56 4.54 2.13 14.19
C SER A 56 4.39 3.21 15.27
N ALA A 57 4.82 4.43 14.99
CA ALA A 57 4.58 5.57 15.87
C ALA A 57 3.09 5.82 16.09
N ILE A 58 2.26 5.81 15.05
CA ILE A 58 0.80 5.98 15.17
C ILE A 58 0.20 4.90 16.09
N GLY A 59 0.62 3.64 15.89
CA GLY A 59 0.19 2.52 16.72
C GLY A 59 0.54 2.65 18.21
N HIS A 60 1.63 3.36 18.54
CA HIS A 60 2.03 3.64 19.93
C HIS A 60 1.19 4.76 20.56
N TRP A 61 0.71 5.72 19.78
CA TRP A 61 -0.10 6.83 20.29
C TRP A 61 -1.58 6.45 20.46
N PHE A 62 -2.13 5.66 19.54
CA PHE A 62 -3.55 5.33 19.51
C PHE A 62 -3.81 3.83 19.69
N CYS A 63 -4.45 3.46 20.80
CA CYS A 63 -4.88 2.08 21.06
C CYS A 63 -6.36 1.84 20.70
N LYS A 64 -7.27 2.71 21.15
CA LYS A 64 -8.74 2.52 20.99
C LYS A 64 -9.29 2.94 19.63
N ARG A 65 -8.64 3.91 18.96
CA ARG A 65 -9.04 4.44 17.63
C ARG A 65 -7.90 4.28 16.61
N ARG A 66 -7.27 3.12 16.67
CA ARG A 66 -6.02 2.87 15.94
C ARG A 66 -6.27 2.81 14.44
N ALA A 67 -7.33 2.14 14.01
CA ALA A 67 -7.63 1.99 12.59
C ALA A 67 -8.01 3.33 11.96
N PHE A 68 -8.78 4.16 12.66
CA PHE A 68 -9.09 5.51 12.19
C PHE A 68 -7.84 6.40 12.10
N ALA A 69 -6.98 6.40 13.11
CA ALA A 69 -5.76 7.21 13.11
C ALA A 69 -4.78 6.78 12.01
N THR A 70 -4.59 5.47 11.83
CA THR A 70 -3.78 4.93 10.73
C THR A 70 -4.41 5.24 9.37
N GLY A 71 -5.74 5.11 9.24
CA GLY A 71 -6.48 5.48 8.04
C GLY A 71 -6.32 6.94 7.64
N LEU A 72 -6.42 7.86 8.61
CA LEU A 72 -6.21 9.29 8.38
C LEU A 72 -4.78 9.59 7.91
N ALA A 73 -3.77 8.98 8.55
CA ALA A 73 -2.38 9.14 8.14
C ALA A 73 -2.12 8.55 6.73
N CYS A 74 -2.62 7.34 6.46
CA CYS A 74 -2.47 6.71 5.15
C CYS A 74 -3.19 7.46 4.05
N SER A 75 -4.23 8.27 4.35
CA SER A 75 -4.93 9.09 3.36
C SER A 75 -4.01 10.09 2.67
N ALA A 76 -2.92 10.50 3.33
CA ALA A 76 -1.86 11.31 2.73
C ALA A 76 -1.25 10.66 1.48
N GLY A 77 -1.22 9.32 1.40
CA GLY A 77 -0.72 8.63 0.20
C GLY A 77 -1.64 8.80 -1.02
N GLY A 78 -2.96 8.93 -0.83
CA GLY A 78 -3.89 9.22 -1.92
C GLY A 78 -3.75 10.66 -2.40
N ILE A 79 -3.61 11.60 -1.45
CA ILE A 79 -3.31 13.01 -1.76
C ILE A 79 -1.98 13.13 -2.50
N GLY A 80 -0.93 12.46 -2.03
CA GLY A 80 0.38 12.41 -2.68
C GLY A 80 0.32 11.82 -4.08
N GLY A 81 -0.43 10.73 -4.26
CA GLY A 81 -0.69 10.15 -5.58
C GLY A 81 -1.31 11.14 -6.56
N ILE A 82 -2.30 11.93 -6.12
CA ILE A 82 -2.92 12.98 -6.95
C ILE A 82 -1.94 14.12 -7.24
N VAL A 83 -1.35 14.70 -6.19
CA VAL A 83 -0.48 15.88 -6.31
C VAL A 83 0.76 15.57 -7.15
N PHE A 84 1.46 14.46 -6.89
CA PHE A 84 2.66 14.09 -7.65
C PHE A 84 2.33 13.72 -9.09
N SER A 85 1.21 13.01 -9.34
CA SER A 85 0.78 12.69 -10.71
C SER A 85 0.45 13.94 -11.51
N ILE A 86 -0.24 14.93 -10.91
CA ILE A 86 -0.56 16.21 -11.56
C ILE A 86 0.71 17.00 -11.87
N ILE A 87 1.65 17.08 -10.90
CA ILE A 87 2.94 17.74 -11.13
C ILE A 87 3.66 17.11 -12.32
N ILE A 88 3.79 15.78 -12.35
CA ILE A 88 4.47 15.10 -13.46
C ILE A 88 3.72 15.31 -14.78
N LEU A 89 2.39 15.16 -14.80
CA LEU A 89 1.58 15.26 -16.02
C LEU A 89 1.66 16.66 -16.68
N TYR A 90 1.58 17.73 -15.88
CA TYR A 90 1.55 19.09 -16.42
C TYR A 90 2.91 19.75 -16.56
N LEU A 91 3.88 19.36 -15.74
CA LEU A 91 5.18 20.00 -15.68
C LEU A 91 6.18 19.34 -16.64
N THR A 92 6.08 18.01 -16.85
CA THR A 92 6.95 17.27 -17.78
C THR A 92 6.94 17.86 -19.20
N PRO A 93 5.78 18.19 -19.82
CA PRO A 93 5.77 18.77 -21.16
C PRO A 93 6.37 20.19 -21.25
N ARG A 94 6.48 20.92 -20.13
CA ARG A 94 6.92 22.32 -20.12
C ARG A 94 8.40 22.50 -19.80
N ILE A 95 8.92 21.73 -18.83
CA ILE A 95 10.30 21.89 -18.33
C ILE A 95 11.13 20.61 -18.43
N GLY A 96 10.56 19.56 -19.03
CA GLY A 96 11.19 18.25 -19.17
C GLY A 96 11.08 17.38 -17.92
N PHE A 97 11.22 16.08 -18.12
CA PHE A 97 11.15 15.06 -17.07
C PHE A 97 12.15 15.28 -15.91
N PRO A 98 13.45 15.58 -16.17
CA PRO A 98 14.42 15.80 -15.08
C PRO A 98 14.00 16.88 -14.09
N TRP A 99 13.57 18.04 -14.58
CA TRP A 99 13.17 19.15 -13.71
C TRP A 99 11.84 18.89 -13.01
N ALA A 100 10.90 18.19 -13.65
CA ALA A 100 9.64 17.80 -13.00
C ALA A 100 9.91 16.91 -11.76
N ILE A 101 10.79 15.92 -11.87
CA ILE A 101 11.17 15.04 -10.74
C ILE A 101 11.92 15.81 -9.65
N ARG A 102 12.76 16.79 -9.99
CA ARG A 102 13.42 17.66 -8.99
C ARG A 102 12.42 18.48 -8.18
N VAL A 103 11.37 19.00 -8.82
CA VAL A 103 10.29 19.71 -8.10
C VAL A 103 9.61 18.79 -7.09
N VAL A 104 9.34 17.53 -7.46
CA VAL A 104 8.83 16.51 -6.53
C VAL A 104 9.81 16.23 -5.39
N ALA A 105 11.12 16.19 -5.67
CA ALA A 105 12.15 16.01 -4.66
C ALA A 105 12.21 17.16 -3.65
N PHE A 106 12.14 18.42 -4.11
CA PHE A 106 12.14 19.59 -3.23
C PHE A 106 10.86 19.68 -2.38
N LEU A 107 9.71 19.37 -2.96
CA LEU A 107 8.45 19.30 -2.23
C LEU A 107 8.51 18.20 -1.14
N SER A 108 9.03 17.03 -1.49
CA SER A 108 9.22 15.92 -0.54
C SER A 108 10.19 16.29 0.58
N LEU A 109 11.29 16.99 0.28
CA LEU A 109 12.24 17.49 1.28
C LEU A 109 11.56 18.40 2.30
N GLY A 110 10.74 19.37 1.85
CA GLY A 110 10.00 20.26 2.75
C GLY A 110 9.08 19.50 3.70
N LEU A 111 8.32 18.53 3.17
CA LEU A 111 7.44 17.68 3.98
C LEU A 111 8.20 16.78 4.96
N LEU A 112 9.35 16.24 4.54
CA LEU A 112 10.20 15.41 5.38
C LEU A 112 10.85 16.21 6.52
N ILE A 113 11.23 17.47 6.29
CA ILE A 113 11.74 18.35 7.35
C ILE A 113 10.68 18.51 8.45
N ILE A 114 9.43 18.80 8.06
CA ILE A 114 8.30 18.90 8.99
C ILE A 114 8.13 17.56 9.74
N ALA A 115 8.12 16.43 9.02
CA ALA A 115 7.99 15.12 9.63
C ALA A 115 9.09 14.82 10.68
N ASN A 116 10.35 15.15 10.40
CA ASN A 116 11.47 14.94 11.32
C ASN A 116 11.35 15.77 12.62
N ILE A 117 10.73 16.94 12.55
CA ILE A 117 10.53 17.82 13.72
C ILE A 117 9.39 17.31 14.62
N PHE A 118 8.28 16.89 14.00
CA PHE A 118 7.04 16.57 14.73
C PHE A 118 6.90 15.09 15.10
N LEU A 119 7.49 14.17 14.34
CA LEU A 119 7.30 12.73 14.60
C LEU A 119 8.11 12.29 15.83
N ARG A 120 7.40 11.77 16.84
CA ARG A 120 7.97 11.34 18.12
C ARG A 120 7.45 9.97 18.53
N LYS A 121 8.35 9.13 19.05
CA LYS A 121 8.01 7.83 19.66
C LYS A 121 7.46 8.06 21.08
N ARG A 122 6.31 7.48 21.40
CA ARG A 122 5.68 7.59 22.73
C ARG A 122 6.27 6.61 23.75
N ILE A 123 6.47 5.36 23.36
CA ILE A 123 6.88 4.27 24.25
C ILE A 123 8.40 4.31 24.44
N PRO A 124 8.90 4.26 25.70
CA PRO A 124 10.34 4.26 25.98
C PRO A 124 11.04 3.06 25.33
N HIS A 125 12.33 3.23 25.03
CA HIS A 125 13.16 2.22 24.37
C HIS A 125 13.08 0.88 25.10
N ASN A 126 12.68 -0.18 24.39
CA ASN A 126 12.79 -1.51 24.94
C ASN A 126 14.26 -1.95 24.86
N LYS A 127 15.02 -1.70 25.94
CA LYS A 127 16.44 -2.07 26.05
C LYS A 127 16.68 -3.58 25.91
N LYS A 128 15.64 -4.41 26.03
CA LYS A 128 15.70 -5.87 25.84
C LYS A 128 15.36 -6.32 24.41
N ALA A 129 14.79 -5.43 23.58
CA ALA A 129 14.46 -5.75 22.20
C ALA A 129 15.75 -5.90 21.39
N LYS A 130 16.08 -7.14 21.03
CA LYS A 130 17.22 -7.42 20.17
C LYS A 130 16.84 -7.10 18.72
N ALA A 131 17.65 -6.28 18.05
CA ALA A 131 17.38 -5.76 16.70
C ALA A 131 17.71 -6.79 15.58
N TYR A 132 17.23 -8.03 15.70
CA TYR A 132 17.37 -9.05 14.66
C TYR A 132 16.01 -9.43 14.05
N ILE A 133 16.08 -10.02 12.85
CA ILE A 133 14.94 -10.64 12.17
C ILE A 133 14.60 -11.93 12.92
N ASP A 134 13.41 -11.99 13.50
CA ASP A 134 12.99 -13.15 14.29
C ASP A 134 11.91 -13.93 13.55
N PHE A 135 12.32 -15.02 12.93
CA PHE A 135 11.41 -15.97 12.30
C PHE A 135 10.59 -16.76 13.33
N GLY A 136 10.91 -16.66 14.63
CA GLY A 136 10.12 -17.23 15.72
C GLY A 136 8.69 -16.68 15.79
N LEU A 137 8.44 -15.49 15.22
CA LEU A 137 7.09 -14.93 15.10
C LEU A 137 6.13 -15.84 14.32
N PHE A 138 6.65 -16.60 13.33
CA PHE A 138 5.83 -17.53 12.54
C PHE A 138 5.42 -18.80 13.30
N ARG A 139 5.97 -19.03 14.51
CA ARG A 139 5.49 -20.11 15.38
C ARG A 139 4.11 -19.81 15.95
N ASP A 140 3.73 -18.54 16.05
CA ASP A 140 2.37 -18.15 16.40
C ASP A 140 1.46 -18.30 15.17
N VAL A 141 0.50 -19.22 15.28
CA VAL A 141 -0.46 -19.52 14.22
C VAL A 141 -1.29 -18.28 13.86
N ASN A 142 -1.63 -17.43 14.84
CA ASN A 142 -2.41 -16.22 14.62
C ASN A 142 -1.64 -15.23 13.74
N PHE A 143 -0.35 -15.07 14.01
CA PHE A 143 0.53 -14.23 13.22
C PHE A 143 0.70 -14.80 11.80
N SER A 144 1.01 -16.09 11.67
CA SER A 144 1.25 -16.75 10.38
C SER A 144 0.05 -16.69 9.44
N VAL A 145 -1.15 -16.99 9.93
CA VAL A 145 -2.37 -16.93 9.09
C VAL A 145 -2.71 -15.48 8.71
N THR A 146 -2.48 -14.51 9.61
CA THR A 146 -2.67 -13.09 9.30
C THR A 146 -1.69 -12.60 8.23
N VAL A 147 -0.41 -12.98 8.32
CA VAL A 147 0.60 -12.62 7.32
C VAL A 147 0.29 -13.27 5.97
N ALA A 148 -0.16 -14.53 5.95
CA ALA A 148 -0.59 -15.19 4.73
C ALA A 148 -1.77 -14.45 4.06
N ALA A 149 -2.77 -13.99 4.83
CA ALA A 149 -3.87 -13.21 4.29
C ALA A 149 -3.40 -11.86 3.72
N ILE A 150 -2.52 -11.14 4.43
CA ILE A 150 -1.94 -9.87 3.95
C ILE A 150 -1.14 -10.11 2.67
N PHE A 151 -0.34 -11.19 2.59
CA PHE A 151 0.43 -11.55 1.39
C PHE A 151 -0.46 -11.68 0.15
N VAL A 152 -1.59 -12.40 0.26
CA VAL A 152 -2.49 -12.62 -0.88
C VAL A 152 -3.17 -11.32 -1.34
N VAL A 153 -3.49 -10.42 -0.41
CA VAL A 153 -4.06 -9.10 -0.74
C VAL A 153 -3.04 -8.22 -1.43
N GLU A 154 -1.83 -8.13 -0.88
CA GLU A 154 -0.74 -7.30 -1.42
C GLU A 154 -0.30 -7.82 -2.80
N PHE A 155 -0.40 -9.13 -3.03
CA PHE A 155 -0.23 -9.73 -4.35
C PHE A 155 -1.27 -9.22 -5.37
N ALA A 156 -2.53 -9.11 -4.96
CA ALA A 156 -3.63 -8.74 -5.86
C ALA A 156 -3.80 -7.22 -6.04
N VAL A 157 -3.54 -6.42 -5.00
CA VAL A 157 -3.90 -5.00 -4.95
C VAL A 157 -3.19 -4.18 -6.01
N PHE A 158 -1.92 -4.47 -6.30
CA PHE A 158 -1.14 -3.66 -7.24
C PHE A 158 -1.45 -3.96 -8.70
N ILE A 159 -2.08 -5.10 -9.01
CA ILE A 159 -2.38 -5.49 -10.40
C ILE A 159 -3.31 -4.46 -11.07
N PRO A 160 -4.48 -4.10 -10.51
CA PRO A 160 -5.31 -3.04 -11.06
C PRO A 160 -4.60 -1.68 -11.08
N TYR A 161 -3.82 -1.33 -10.05
CA TYR A 161 -3.09 -0.05 -10.01
C TYR A 161 -2.10 0.08 -11.19
N THR A 162 -1.42 -1.01 -11.56
CA THR A 162 -0.43 -1.01 -12.64
C THR A 162 -1.07 -1.05 -14.02
N TYR A 163 -2.05 -1.94 -14.23
CA TYR A 163 -2.55 -2.26 -15.57
C TYR A 163 -3.82 -1.52 -16.00
N LEU A 164 -4.47 -0.76 -15.10
CA LEU A 164 -5.69 -0.04 -15.43
C LEU A 164 -5.49 1.02 -16.54
N CYS A 165 -4.38 1.77 -16.49
CA CYS A 165 -4.08 2.75 -17.53
C CYS A 165 -3.75 2.09 -18.87
N SER A 166 -2.98 1.00 -18.87
CA SER A 166 -2.61 0.30 -20.11
C SER A 166 -3.85 -0.37 -20.73
N TYR A 167 -4.74 -0.93 -19.90
CA TYR A 167 -6.06 -1.43 -20.32
C TYR A 167 -6.89 -0.32 -20.99
N ALA A 168 -6.99 0.86 -20.38
CA ALA A 168 -7.76 1.96 -20.98
C ALA A 168 -7.19 2.37 -22.34
N LEU A 169 -5.86 2.46 -22.46
CA LEU A 169 -5.19 2.79 -23.72
C LEU A 169 -5.44 1.71 -24.79
N SER A 170 -5.41 0.43 -24.45
CA SER A 170 -5.63 -0.65 -25.43
C SER A 170 -7.08 -0.69 -25.94
N TYR A 171 -8.04 -0.18 -25.16
CA TYR A 171 -9.44 -0.03 -25.56
C TYR A 171 -9.75 1.33 -26.21
N GLY A 172 -8.74 2.11 -26.57
CA GLY A 172 -8.91 3.34 -27.37
C GLY A 172 -9.20 4.62 -26.58
N PHE A 173 -9.01 4.62 -25.25
CA PHE A 173 -9.15 5.84 -24.46
C PHE A 173 -8.03 6.82 -24.81
N SER A 174 -8.31 8.12 -24.71
CA SER A 174 -7.25 9.11 -24.84
C SER A 174 -6.22 8.97 -23.71
N SER A 175 -4.96 9.34 -23.95
CA SER A 175 -3.92 9.31 -22.91
C SER A 175 -4.32 10.12 -21.67
N ARG A 176 -5.04 11.23 -21.88
CA ARG A 176 -5.58 12.04 -20.79
C ARG A 176 -6.60 11.28 -19.94
N GLU A 177 -7.56 10.60 -20.57
CA GLU A 177 -8.56 9.81 -19.86
C GLU A 177 -7.91 8.64 -19.11
N ALA A 178 -6.97 7.93 -19.73
CA ALA A 178 -6.25 6.83 -19.09
C ALA A 178 -5.50 7.31 -17.83
N TYR A 179 -4.79 8.43 -17.87
CA TYR A 179 -4.12 8.99 -16.69
C TYR A 179 -5.09 9.51 -15.63
N LEU A 180 -6.26 10.02 -16.03
CA LEU A 180 -7.31 10.43 -15.10
C LEU A 180 -7.84 9.26 -14.27
N LEU A 181 -7.83 8.02 -14.79
CA LEU A 181 -8.24 6.84 -14.01
C LEU A 181 -7.38 6.68 -12.75
N ASN A 182 -6.08 6.90 -12.85
CA ASN A 182 -5.16 6.85 -11.70
C ASN A 182 -5.47 7.95 -10.67
N VAL A 183 -5.84 9.14 -11.14
CA VAL A 183 -6.27 10.25 -10.28
C VAL A 183 -7.58 9.91 -9.57
N LEU A 184 -8.57 9.38 -10.30
CA LEU A 184 -9.87 8.94 -9.76
C LEU A 184 -9.72 7.81 -8.74
N LEU A 185 -8.83 6.87 -9.01
CA LEU A 185 -8.53 5.76 -8.12
C LEU A 185 -7.93 6.28 -6.80
N ASN A 186 -6.93 7.16 -6.87
CA ASN A 186 -6.35 7.77 -5.68
C ASN A 186 -7.35 8.68 -4.94
N ALA A 187 -8.23 9.37 -5.67
CA ALA A 187 -9.30 10.18 -5.08
C ALA A 187 -10.30 9.32 -4.30
N GLY A 188 -10.69 8.15 -4.84
CA GLY A 188 -11.51 7.17 -4.12
C GLY A 188 -10.80 6.60 -2.90
N ALA A 189 -9.48 6.37 -2.99
CA ALA A 189 -8.69 5.80 -1.91
C ALA A 189 -8.57 6.70 -0.66
N ILE A 190 -8.75 8.02 -0.79
CA ILE A 190 -8.73 8.94 0.35
C ILE A 190 -9.84 8.61 1.36
N PRO A 191 -11.15 8.71 1.03
CA PRO A 191 -12.21 8.30 1.95
C PRO A 191 -12.16 6.79 2.22
N GLY A 192 -11.69 5.99 1.28
CA GLY A 192 -11.46 4.55 1.42
C GLY A 192 -10.46 4.15 2.52
N ARG A 193 -9.50 5.02 2.85
CA ARG A 193 -8.55 4.79 3.95
C ARG A 193 -9.13 5.19 5.30
N VAL A 194 -9.99 6.22 5.34
CA VAL A 194 -10.56 6.79 6.58
C VAL A 194 -11.81 6.05 7.05
N LEU A 195 -12.81 5.89 6.17
CA LEU A 195 -14.14 5.40 6.55
C LEU A 195 -14.12 3.92 6.98
N PRO A 196 -13.53 2.98 6.20
CA PRO A 196 -13.28 1.63 6.67
C PRO A 196 -12.44 1.56 7.95
N GLY A 197 -11.46 2.47 8.13
CA GLY A 197 -10.70 2.58 9.38
C GLY A 197 -11.61 2.88 10.58
N TYR A 198 -12.52 3.83 10.44
CA TYR A 198 -13.52 4.13 11.47
C TYR A 198 -14.47 2.95 11.76
N ILE A 199 -14.90 2.25 10.71
CA ILE A 199 -15.76 1.05 10.83
C ILE A 199 -14.99 -0.07 11.54
N ALA A 200 -13.72 -0.30 11.20
CA ALA A 200 -12.87 -1.32 11.81
C ALA A 200 -12.65 -1.12 13.31
N ASP A 201 -12.56 0.12 13.78
CA ASP A 201 -12.48 0.40 15.22
C ASP A 201 -13.75 -0.02 15.99
N ARG A 202 -14.90 -0.16 15.31
CA ARG A 202 -16.19 -0.59 15.92
C ARG A 202 -16.54 -2.06 15.66
N PHE A 203 -16.34 -2.51 14.44
CA PHE A 203 -16.78 -3.83 13.96
C PHE A 203 -15.66 -4.86 13.89
N GLY A 204 -14.40 -4.49 14.16
CA GLY A 204 -13.24 -5.38 14.09
C GLY A 204 -12.43 -5.20 12.82
N ALA A 205 -11.09 -5.32 12.92
CA ALA A 205 -10.20 -5.03 11.80
C ALA A 205 -10.29 -6.09 10.71
N PHE A 206 -10.32 -7.37 11.12
CA PHE A 206 -10.46 -8.50 10.20
C PHE A 206 -11.81 -8.49 9.48
N ASN A 207 -12.89 -8.11 10.18
CA ASN A 207 -14.24 -8.08 9.61
C ASN A 207 -14.34 -7.06 8.48
N THR A 208 -13.78 -5.88 8.72
CA THR A 208 -13.71 -4.85 7.68
C THR A 208 -12.83 -5.29 6.52
N MET A 209 -11.70 -5.96 6.77
CA MET A 209 -10.83 -6.50 5.70
C MET A 209 -11.52 -7.56 4.83
N ILE A 210 -12.35 -8.42 5.42
CA ILE A 210 -13.14 -9.40 4.66
C ILE A 210 -14.11 -8.68 3.72
N ILE A 211 -14.86 -7.69 4.23
CA ILE A 211 -15.84 -6.92 3.45
C ILE A 211 -15.15 -6.13 2.33
N THR A 212 -14.01 -5.50 2.62
CA THR A 212 -13.27 -4.72 1.62
C THR A 212 -12.67 -5.63 0.54
N ALA A 213 -12.09 -6.77 0.91
CA ALA A 213 -11.55 -7.74 -0.05
C ALA A 213 -12.65 -8.33 -0.96
N LEU A 214 -13.81 -8.71 -0.39
CA LEU A 214 -14.97 -9.17 -1.17
C LEU A 214 -15.47 -8.09 -2.13
N SER A 215 -15.57 -6.84 -1.65
CA SER A 215 -16.03 -5.73 -2.47
C SER A 215 -15.07 -5.45 -3.62
N CYS A 216 -13.75 -5.42 -3.36
CA CYS A 216 -12.72 -5.28 -4.39
C CYS A 216 -12.84 -6.36 -5.47
N GLY A 217 -12.84 -7.64 -5.08
CA GLY A 217 -12.94 -8.71 -6.06
C GLY A 217 -14.28 -8.71 -6.81
N SER A 218 -15.38 -8.34 -6.14
CA SER A 218 -16.70 -8.20 -6.78
C SER A 218 -16.72 -7.08 -7.82
N PHE A 219 -16.08 -5.93 -7.56
CA PHE A 219 -15.98 -4.86 -8.54
C PHE A 219 -15.00 -5.18 -9.68
N ILE A 220 -13.93 -5.93 -9.41
CA ILE A 220 -13.04 -6.42 -10.46
C ILE A 220 -13.81 -7.35 -11.41
N LEU A 221 -14.50 -8.37 -10.88
CA LEU A 221 -15.21 -9.35 -11.69
C LEU A 221 -16.55 -8.85 -12.25
N GLY A 222 -17.21 -7.92 -11.56
CA GLY A 222 -18.55 -7.44 -11.89
C GLY A 222 -18.60 -6.09 -12.61
N LEU A 223 -17.55 -5.27 -12.56
CA LEU A 223 -17.47 -4.02 -13.32
C LEU A 223 -16.32 -4.00 -14.31
N TRP A 224 -15.11 -4.35 -13.88
CA TRP A 224 -13.94 -4.26 -14.75
C TRP A 224 -13.93 -5.34 -15.83
N LEU A 225 -14.24 -6.59 -15.46
CA LEU A 225 -14.25 -7.73 -16.38
C LEU A 225 -15.26 -7.56 -17.53
N ILE A 226 -16.42 -6.96 -17.23
CA ILE A 226 -17.49 -6.71 -18.21
C ILE A 226 -17.46 -5.28 -18.75
N ALA A 227 -16.38 -4.54 -18.51
CA ALA A 227 -16.31 -3.15 -18.93
C ALA A 227 -16.26 -3.03 -20.45
N ASP A 228 -15.54 -3.93 -21.14
CA ASP A 228 -15.39 -3.98 -22.60
C ASP A 228 -15.11 -2.59 -23.23
N GLY A 229 -14.23 -1.82 -22.59
CA GLY A 229 -13.89 -0.46 -23.03
C GLY A 229 -14.96 0.61 -22.76
N ASN A 230 -16.06 0.32 -22.07
CA ASN A 230 -17.05 1.33 -21.72
C ASN A 230 -16.50 2.35 -20.71
N HIS A 231 -16.37 3.61 -21.13
CA HIS A 231 -15.78 4.70 -20.34
C HIS A 231 -16.42 4.83 -18.96
N ALA A 232 -17.76 4.80 -18.87
CA ALA A 232 -18.47 4.97 -17.61
C ALA A 232 -18.19 3.81 -16.64
N ARG A 233 -18.14 2.57 -17.13
CA ARG A 233 -17.86 1.38 -16.30
C ARG A 233 -16.44 1.41 -15.76
N VAL A 234 -15.45 1.75 -16.60
CA VAL A 234 -14.03 1.82 -16.20
C VAL A 234 -13.80 2.94 -15.19
N MET A 235 -14.40 4.12 -15.40
CA MET A 235 -14.31 5.23 -14.45
C MET A 235 -15.00 4.91 -13.12
N ALA A 236 -16.20 4.33 -13.15
CA ALA A 236 -16.91 3.89 -11.94
C ALA A 236 -16.10 2.83 -11.18
N PHE A 237 -15.54 1.86 -11.89
CA PHE A 237 -14.63 0.86 -11.31
C PHE A 237 -13.43 1.54 -10.62
N SER A 238 -12.79 2.52 -11.26
CA SER A 238 -11.60 3.19 -10.72
C SER A 238 -11.88 3.83 -9.36
N VAL A 239 -13.02 4.53 -9.24
CA VAL A 239 -13.44 5.20 -7.99
C VAL A 239 -13.82 4.17 -6.92
N LEU A 240 -14.65 3.19 -7.26
CA LEU A 240 -15.14 2.19 -6.32
C LEU A 240 -14.01 1.27 -5.84
N PHE A 241 -13.18 0.79 -6.77
CA PHE A 241 -12.00 0.01 -6.44
C PHE A 241 -11.03 0.84 -5.59
N GLY A 242 -10.77 2.10 -5.95
CA GLY A 242 -9.94 3.01 -5.15
C GLY A 242 -10.43 3.11 -3.70
N PHE A 243 -11.74 3.29 -3.51
CA PHE A 243 -12.36 3.33 -2.18
C PHE A 243 -12.12 2.05 -1.37
N TRP A 244 -12.44 0.88 -1.93
CA TRP A 244 -12.34 -0.37 -1.18
C TRP A 244 -10.90 -0.87 -1.01
N SER A 245 -10.04 -0.67 -2.02
CA SER A 245 -8.62 -1.07 -1.96
C SER A 245 -7.80 -0.17 -1.04
N GLY A 246 -8.16 1.11 -0.93
CA GLY A 246 -7.54 2.05 0.01
C GLY A 246 -7.56 1.54 1.45
N ALA A 247 -8.63 0.85 1.85
CA ALA A 247 -8.78 0.28 3.18
C ALA A 247 -7.70 -0.77 3.52
N ALA A 248 -7.26 -1.56 2.52
CA ALA A 248 -6.27 -2.61 2.74
C ALA A 248 -4.93 -2.05 3.24
N ILE A 249 -4.53 -0.89 2.71
CA ILE A 249 -3.26 -0.23 3.06
C ILE A 249 -3.28 0.27 4.51
N SER A 250 -4.41 0.77 5.00
CA SER A 250 -4.52 1.28 6.39
C SER A 250 -4.86 0.19 7.41
N LEU A 251 -5.55 -0.89 7.01
CA LEU A 251 -6.01 -1.94 7.91
C LEU A 251 -5.07 -3.13 8.04
N SER A 252 -4.25 -3.45 7.04
CA SER A 252 -3.20 -4.49 7.16
C SER A 252 -2.29 -4.30 8.39
N PRO A 253 -1.71 -3.12 8.65
CA PRO A 253 -0.88 -2.91 9.84
C PRO A 253 -1.71 -3.01 11.15
N VAL A 254 -2.99 -2.66 11.09
CA VAL A 254 -3.91 -2.81 12.22
C VAL A 254 -4.20 -4.29 12.51
N CYS A 255 -4.39 -5.12 11.50
CA CYS A 255 -4.59 -6.56 11.66
C CYS A 255 -3.37 -7.21 12.31
N VAL A 256 -2.16 -6.86 11.86
CA VAL A 256 -0.90 -7.30 12.51
C VAL A 256 -0.89 -6.90 13.98
N SER A 257 -1.35 -5.69 14.31
CA SER A 257 -1.37 -5.23 15.70
C SER A 257 -2.33 -5.97 16.63
N ARG A 258 -3.31 -6.69 16.08
CA ARG A 258 -4.26 -7.50 16.87
C ARG A 258 -3.69 -8.86 17.24
N VAL A 259 -2.67 -9.32 16.52
CA VAL A 259 -2.05 -10.65 16.68
C VAL A 259 -0.63 -10.58 17.24
N CYS A 260 -0.16 -9.40 17.65
CA CYS A 260 1.14 -9.22 18.29
C CYS A 260 1.05 -8.34 19.53
N SER A 261 2.07 -8.41 20.39
CA SER A 261 2.25 -7.46 21.48
C SER A 261 2.52 -6.05 20.92
N ILE A 262 2.09 -5.01 21.63
CA ILE A 262 2.33 -3.62 21.22
C ILE A 262 3.84 -3.30 21.24
N GLU A 263 4.58 -3.95 22.13
CA GLU A 263 6.03 -3.78 22.32
C GLU A 263 6.84 -4.31 21.13
N ASP A 264 6.37 -5.38 20.48
CA ASP A 264 7.00 -5.98 19.29
C ASP A 264 6.29 -5.56 18.00
N TYR A 265 5.46 -4.52 18.03
CA TYR A 265 4.65 -4.12 16.89
C TYR A 265 5.50 -3.75 15.67
N GLY A 266 6.56 -2.95 15.84
CA GLY A 266 7.40 -2.53 14.72
C GLY A 266 8.11 -3.71 14.04
N LYS A 267 8.55 -4.69 14.83
CA LYS A 267 9.14 -5.95 14.37
C LYS A 267 8.12 -6.83 13.64
N SER A 268 6.94 -7.00 14.20
CA SER A 268 5.85 -7.81 13.63
C SER A 268 5.35 -7.22 12.31
N ASN A 269 5.13 -5.90 12.28
CA ASN A 269 4.72 -5.18 11.08
C ASN A 269 5.80 -5.24 9.99
N GLY A 270 7.07 -5.02 10.37
CA GLY A 270 8.19 -5.15 9.44
C GLY A 270 8.31 -6.55 8.83
N MET A 271 8.09 -7.59 9.63
CA MET A 271 8.10 -8.99 9.15
C MET A 271 6.93 -9.29 8.21
N ALA A 272 5.72 -8.84 8.55
CA ALA A 272 4.55 -9.01 7.70
C ALA A 272 4.75 -8.38 6.32
N TYR A 273 5.22 -7.13 6.27
CA TYR A 273 5.51 -6.44 5.02
C TYR A 273 6.73 -6.99 4.28
N PHE A 274 7.72 -7.54 4.98
CA PHE A 274 8.82 -8.26 4.35
C PHE A 274 8.31 -9.45 3.54
N VAL A 275 7.43 -10.29 4.12
CA VAL A 275 6.83 -11.42 3.39
C VAL A 275 5.93 -10.92 2.25
N ALA A 276 5.07 -9.93 2.53
CA ALA A 276 4.17 -9.37 1.52
C ALA A 276 4.90 -8.75 0.32
N SER A 277 6.13 -8.25 0.50
CA SER A 277 6.93 -7.66 -0.59
C SER A 277 7.24 -8.66 -1.71
N PHE A 278 7.42 -9.93 -1.40
CA PHE A 278 7.60 -10.98 -2.41
C PHE A 278 6.32 -11.19 -3.22
N GLY A 279 5.15 -11.07 -2.59
CA GLY A 279 3.86 -11.15 -3.25
C GLY A 279 3.69 -10.01 -4.25
N ALA A 280 3.93 -8.77 -3.81
CA ALA A 280 3.86 -7.60 -4.68
C ALA A 280 4.89 -7.65 -5.83
N LEU A 281 6.11 -8.13 -5.57
CA LEU A 281 7.17 -8.26 -6.57
C LEU A 281 6.82 -9.26 -7.68
N VAL A 282 6.20 -10.39 -7.31
CA VAL A 282 5.91 -11.50 -8.23
C VAL A 282 4.53 -11.34 -8.90
N GLY A 283 3.57 -10.71 -8.23
CA GLY A 283 2.20 -10.56 -8.74
C GLY A 283 2.11 -9.75 -10.03
N ILE A 284 2.86 -8.64 -10.12
CA ILE A 284 2.84 -7.78 -11.30
C ILE A 284 3.41 -8.49 -12.54
N PRO A 285 4.61 -9.10 -12.52
CA PRO A 285 5.14 -9.84 -13.67
C PRO A 285 4.28 -11.04 -14.09
N ILE A 286 3.69 -11.78 -13.15
CA ILE A 286 2.78 -12.88 -13.50
C ILE A 286 1.54 -12.35 -14.23
N ALA A 287 0.95 -11.26 -13.74
CA ALA A 287 -0.15 -10.60 -14.44
C ALA A 287 0.27 -10.10 -15.83
N GLY A 288 1.49 -9.58 -15.97
CA GLY A 288 2.10 -9.20 -17.24
C GLY A 288 2.23 -10.37 -18.22
N ALA A 289 2.73 -11.52 -17.78
CA ALA A 289 2.86 -12.70 -18.62
C ALA A 289 1.49 -13.22 -19.12
N LEU A 290 0.42 -13.02 -18.35
CA LEU A 290 -0.95 -13.35 -18.77
C LEU A 290 -1.45 -12.43 -19.89
N LEU A 291 -0.96 -11.19 -19.97
CA LEU A 291 -1.28 -10.28 -21.06
C LEU A 291 -0.66 -10.73 -22.39
N ASP A 292 0.62 -11.14 -22.36
CA ASP A 292 1.35 -11.51 -23.57
C ASP A 292 0.95 -12.88 -24.13
N GLY A 293 0.39 -13.76 -23.29
CA GLY A 293 0.12 -15.15 -23.63
C GLY A 293 -1.21 -15.44 -24.33
N SER A 294 -2.09 -14.47 -24.56
CA SER A 294 -3.42 -14.72 -25.14
C SER A 294 -4.06 -13.51 -25.83
N GLU A 295 -4.91 -13.74 -26.84
CA GLU A 295 -5.73 -12.69 -27.49
C GLU A 295 -6.66 -11.99 -26.49
N ASP A 296 -7.10 -12.71 -25.44
CA ASP A 296 -7.91 -12.23 -24.31
C ASP A 296 -7.06 -11.79 -23.09
N GLY A 297 -5.82 -11.35 -23.30
CA GLY A 297 -4.83 -11.12 -22.24
C GLY A 297 -5.32 -10.26 -21.07
N TYR A 298 -6.03 -9.16 -21.34
CA TYR A 298 -6.58 -8.30 -20.29
C TYR A 298 -7.68 -8.99 -19.49
N ARG A 299 -8.52 -9.79 -20.14
CA ARG A 299 -9.58 -10.53 -19.46
C ARG A 299 -9.00 -11.55 -18.49
N ASN A 300 -7.97 -12.27 -18.90
CA ASN A 300 -7.25 -13.24 -18.06
C ASN A 300 -6.59 -12.55 -16.85
N LEU A 301 -5.96 -11.40 -17.07
CA LEU A 301 -5.39 -10.58 -16.01
C LEU A 301 -6.45 -10.13 -14.99
N ILE A 302 -7.62 -9.67 -15.47
CA ILE A 302 -8.71 -9.21 -14.61
C ILE A 302 -9.28 -10.37 -13.78
N ILE A 303 -9.50 -11.53 -14.38
CA ILE A 303 -9.96 -12.75 -13.67
C ILE A 303 -8.93 -13.16 -12.62
N PHE A 304 -7.65 -13.13 -12.98
CA PHE A 304 -6.56 -13.45 -12.06
C PHE A 304 -6.56 -12.51 -10.85
N ALA A 305 -6.60 -11.19 -11.06
CA ALA A 305 -6.66 -10.21 -9.98
C ALA A 305 -7.91 -10.39 -9.09
N GLY A 306 -9.08 -10.57 -9.71
CA GLY A 306 -10.35 -10.75 -9.00
C GLY A 306 -10.39 -12.06 -8.20
N GLY A 307 -9.86 -13.14 -8.77
CA GLY A 307 -9.73 -14.45 -8.12
C GLY A 307 -8.84 -14.38 -6.88
N PHE A 308 -7.67 -13.73 -6.97
CA PHE A 308 -6.80 -13.55 -5.80
C PHE A 308 -7.44 -12.67 -4.73
N TYR A 309 -8.27 -11.69 -5.07
CA TYR A 309 -9.07 -10.95 -4.09
C TYR A 309 -10.12 -11.82 -3.37
N MET A 310 -10.74 -12.78 -4.08
CA MET A 310 -11.63 -13.76 -3.46
C MET A 310 -10.86 -14.69 -2.52
N VAL A 311 -9.68 -15.17 -2.93
CA VAL A 311 -8.79 -15.97 -2.08
C VAL A 311 -8.34 -15.17 -0.86
N ALA A 312 -8.00 -13.89 -1.02
CA ALA A 312 -7.66 -12.99 0.08
C ALA A 312 -8.80 -12.85 1.10
N SER A 313 -10.05 -12.73 0.62
CA SER A 313 -11.21 -12.69 1.51
C SER A 313 -11.34 -13.98 2.32
N ILE A 314 -11.21 -15.14 1.67
CA ILE A 314 -11.25 -16.45 2.33
C ILE A 314 -10.10 -16.54 3.36
N ALA A 315 -8.89 -16.10 2.99
CA ALA A 315 -7.74 -16.10 3.88
C ALA A 315 -7.98 -15.22 5.13
N PHE A 316 -8.61 -14.05 4.98
CA PHE A 316 -8.99 -13.24 6.15
C PHE A 316 -10.14 -13.84 6.97
N CYS A 317 -11.09 -14.54 6.35
CA CYS A 317 -12.10 -15.30 7.09
C CYS A 317 -11.45 -16.36 7.98
N ILE A 318 -10.45 -17.09 7.45
CA ILE A 318 -9.66 -18.05 8.21
C ILE A 318 -8.85 -17.35 9.30
N ALA A 319 -8.15 -16.26 8.98
CA ALA A 319 -7.38 -15.48 9.95
C ALA A 319 -8.25 -14.97 11.10
N ARG A 320 -9.46 -14.48 10.81
CA ARG A 320 -10.44 -14.08 11.82
C ARG A 320 -10.82 -15.26 12.71
N GLY A 321 -11.21 -16.39 12.11
CA GLY A 321 -11.65 -17.57 12.84
C GLY A 321 -10.57 -18.12 13.78
N VAL A 322 -9.31 -18.07 13.35
CA VAL A 322 -8.15 -18.55 14.11
C VAL A 322 -7.71 -17.54 15.18
N ALA A 323 -7.57 -16.26 14.84
CA ALA A 323 -7.00 -15.24 15.73
C ALA A 323 -8.01 -14.63 16.72
N GLY A 324 -9.27 -14.46 16.34
CA GLY A 324 -10.28 -13.77 17.15
C GLY A 324 -11.54 -14.60 17.47
N GLY A 325 -11.68 -15.79 16.86
CA GLY A 325 -12.88 -16.61 16.94
C GLY A 325 -14.08 -16.04 16.15
N TRP A 326 -15.22 -16.72 16.23
CA TRP A 326 -16.42 -16.39 15.44
C TRP A 326 -17.35 -15.37 16.11
N LYS A 327 -17.03 -14.91 17.33
CA LYS A 327 -17.88 -13.92 17.99
C LYS A 327 -17.82 -12.60 17.21
N PRO A 328 -18.96 -11.95 16.94
CA PRO A 328 -19.00 -10.69 16.19
C PRO A 328 -18.40 -9.49 16.96
N GLY A 329 -18.02 -9.67 18.22
CA GLY A 329 -17.49 -8.61 19.08
C GLY A 329 -15.96 -8.50 19.04
N LEU A 330 -15.48 -7.39 18.48
CA LEU A 330 -14.24 -6.67 18.83
C LEU A 330 -12.90 -7.43 18.76
N PHE A 331 -12.70 -8.24 17.72
CA PHE A 331 -11.35 -8.55 17.20
C PHE A 331 -11.14 -7.97 15.80
#